data_AF-A0A0E4H2C5-F1
#
_entry.id   AF-A0A0E4H2C5-F1
#
_cell.length_a   1.000
_cell.length_b   1.000
_cell.length_c   1.000
_cell.angle_alpha   90.00
_cell.angle_beta   90.00
_cell.angle_gamma   90.00
#
_symmetry.space_group_name_H-M   'P 1'
#
loop_
_entity.id
_entity.type
_entity.pdbx_description
1 polymer ?
#
loop_
_entity_poly.entity_id
_entity_poly.type
_entity_poly.pdbx_seq_one_letter_code
_entity_poly.pdbx_strand_id
1 'polypeptide(L)'
;MACWESNCRYIHLGSEALMVVSPDPTDPQRLPAHTPTCMGCGPENPSGLRLAVYRLRDEVYADVTFDERHIGAPGLAHGGAIAAACDDLLGFTLWIAGTPAVTRNLACRLPGERDHFRAGFAMSMGPPVCH
;
A
#
# COMPACT_ATOMS: atom_id res chain seq x y z
N MET A 1 -17.09 5.91 -37.01
CA MET A 1 -16.65 7.02 -36.14
C MET A 1 -17.85 7.52 -35.38
N ALA A 2 -17.89 7.21 -34.08
CA ALA A 2 -18.76 7.83 -33.09
C ALA A 2 -17.89 7.96 -31.84
N CYS A 3 -17.73 9.19 -31.38
CA CYS A 3 -17.08 9.54 -30.13
C CYS A 3 -18.07 9.22 -28.99
N TRP A 4 -17.67 8.42 -28.01
CA TRP A 4 -18.46 8.14 -26.82
C TRP A 4 -17.47 7.98 -25.67
N GLU A 5 -17.47 8.95 -24.76
CA GLU A 5 -16.57 9.00 -23.60
C GLU A 5 -16.90 7.83 -22.66
N SER A 6 -15.95 6.90 -22.58
CA SER A 6 -16.02 5.66 -21.83
C SER A 6 -15.80 5.92 -20.33
N ASN A 7 -16.85 5.88 -19.49
CA ASN A 7 -16.72 5.31 -18.12
C ASN A 7 -17.98 5.10 -17.26
N CYS A 8 -19.20 5.36 -17.73
CA CYS A 8 -20.40 5.00 -16.94
C CYS A 8 -20.85 3.55 -17.22
N ARG A 9 -20.70 2.65 -16.25
CA ARG A 9 -21.40 1.35 -16.21
C ARG A 9 -22.27 1.29 -14.95
N TYR A 10 -23.59 1.24 -15.12
CA TYR A 10 -24.54 0.99 -14.03
C TYR A 10 -24.73 -0.53 -13.86
N ILE A 11 -24.65 -1.03 -12.62
CA ILE A 11 -25.19 -2.36 -12.27
C ILE A 11 -26.58 -2.13 -11.69
N HIS A 12 -27.62 -2.62 -12.36
CA HIS A 12 -28.99 -2.55 -11.84
C HIS A 12 -29.25 -3.73 -10.89
N LEU A 13 -29.49 -3.43 -9.61
CA LEU A 13 -30.15 -4.31 -8.65
C LEU A 13 -31.23 -3.50 -7.93
N GLY A 14 -32.47 -3.56 -8.43
CA GLY A 14 -33.60 -2.86 -7.81
C GLY A 14 -33.68 -1.35 -8.11
N SER A 15 -34.76 -0.73 -7.62
CA SER A 15 -35.22 0.63 -7.96
C SER A 15 -34.47 1.78 -7.30
N GLU A 16 -33.36 1.52 -6.61
CA GLU A 16 -32.53 2.54 -5.98
C GLU A 16 -31.13 2.53 -6.61
N ALA A 17 -30.83 3.56 -7.40
CA ALA A 17 -29.52 3.75 -7.98
C ALA A 17 -28.56 4.30 -6.92
N LEU A 18 -27.74 3.42 -6.33
CA LEU A 18 -26.57 3.85 -5.57
C LEU A 18 -25.52 4.35 -6.57
N MET A 19 -25.17 5.64 -6.54
CA MET A 19 -24.00 6.14 -7.26
C MET A 19 -22.75 5.46 -6.68
N VAL A 20 -22.27 4.41 -7.34
CA VAL A 20 -20.88 3.97 -7.16
C VAL A 20 -20.04 5.01 -7.89
N VAL A 21 -19.57 6.01 -7.16
CA VAL A 21 -18.57 6.96 -7.66
C VAL A 21 -17.40 6.11 -8.13
N SER A 22 -17.19 6.05 -9.45
CA SER A 22 -15.94 5.53 -9.99
C SER A 22 -14.84 6.42 -9.40
N PRO A 23 -13.90 5.88 -8.62
CA PRO A 23 -12.94 6.70 -7.91
C PRO A 23 -12.17 7.55 -8.92
N ASP A 24 -12.13 8.85 -8.66
CA ASP A 24 -11.34 9.79 -9.43
C ASP A 24 -9.90 9.24 -9.51
N PRO A 25 -9.26 9.19 -10.69
CA PRO A 25 -7.87 8.76 -10.83
C PRO A 25 -6.86 9.64 -10.06
N THR A 26 -7.32 10.68 -9.37
CA THR A 26 -6.56 11.53 -8.45
C THR A 26 -6.87 11.30 -6.96
N ASP A 27 -7.90 10.52 -6.61
CA ASP A 27 -8.26 10.23 -5.22
C ASP A 27 -7.60 8.93 -4.72
N PRO A 28 -6.81 8.97 -3.64
CA PRO A 28 -6.16 7.78 -3.13
C PRO A 28 -7.12 6.80 -2.46
N GLN A 29 -7.00 5.52 -2.86
CA GLN A 29 -7.81 4.45 -2.30
C GLN A 29 -7.07 3.70 -1.20
N ARG A 30 -7.69 3.56 -0.03
CA ARG A 30 -7.15 2.70 1.03
C ARG A 30 -7.28 1.23 0.64
N LEU A 31 -6.17 0.50 0.65
CA LEU A 31 -6.14 -0.93 0.37
C LEU A 31 -6.47 -1.74 1.65
N PRO A 32 -7.13 -2.90 1.50
CA PRO A 32 -7.43 -3.77 2.64
C PRO A 32 -6.14 -4.42 3.18
N ALA A 33 -6.05 -4.58 4.51
CA ALA A 33 -4.95 -5.30 5.13
C ALA A 33 -4.86 -6.75 4.63
N HIS A 34 -3.65 -7.32 4.60
CA HIS A 34 -3.42 -8.71 4.21
C HIS A 34 -4.27 -9.69 5.05
N THR A 35 -4.32 -9.46 6.36
CA THR A 35 -5.24 -10.11 7.31
C THR A 35 -5.48 -9.16 8.49
N PRO A 36 -6.53 -9.34 9.32
CA PRO A 36 -6.77 -8.49 10.48
C PRO A 36 -5.59 -8.45 11.47
N THR A 37 -4.84 -9.54 11.57
CA THR A 37 -3.72 -9.72 12.51
C THR A 37 -2.34 -9.69 11.84
N CYS A 38 -2.25 -9.27 10.58
CA CYS A 38 -0.98 -9.13 9.86
C CYS A 38 0.01 -8.27 10.66
N MET A 39 1.29 -8.66 10.66
CA MET A 39 2.35 -7.96 11.39
C MET A 39 2.52 -6.52 10.88
N GLY A 40 2.45 -6.29 9.56
CA GLY A 40 2.59 -4.98 8.96
C GLY A 40 1.29 -4.16 8.96
N CYS A 41 0.28 -4.57 8.21
CA CYS A 41 -0.94 -3.78 7.97
C CYS A 41 -2.17 -4.19 8.79
N GLY A 42 -2.08 -5.20 9.66
CA GLY A 42 -3.23 -5.74 10.40
C GLY A 42 -3.74 -4.78 11.49
N PRO A 43 -4.96 -4.22 11.37
CA PRO A 43 -5.47 -3.25 12.36
C PRO A 43 -5.76 -3.86 13.74
N GLU A 44 -5.95 -5.18 13.81
CA GLU A 44 -6.24 -5.91 15.05
C GLU A 44 -4.98 -6.48 15.70
N ASN A 45 -3.79 -6.33 15.10
CA ASN A 45 -2.55 -6.77 15.71
C ASN A 45 -2.02 -5.72 16.70
N PRO A 46 -2.12 -5.93 18.03
CA PRO A 46 -1.68 -4.95 19.01
C PRO A 46 -0.16 -4.69 18.93
N SER A 47 0.61 -5.68 18.50
CA SER A 47 2.06 -5.65 18.38
C SER A 47 2.53 -5.33 16.96
N GLY A 48 1.62 -5.20 16.00
CA GLY A 48 1.94 -4.90 14.60
C GLY A 48 2.18 -3.41 14.36
N LEU A 49 2.71 -3.11 13.17
CA LEU A 49 2.94 -1.74 12.72
C LEU A 49 1.62 -1.01 12.34
N ARG A 50 0.58 -1.79 12.01
CA ARG A 50 -0.76 -1.32 11.61
C ARG A 50 -0.74 -0.30 10.47
N LEU A 51 0.06 -0.56 9.44
CA LEU A 51 0.17 0.30 8.25
C LEU A 51 -1.20 0.51 7.59
N ALA A 52 -1.53 1.78 7.33
CA ALA A 52 -2.59 2.15 6.40
C ALA A 52 -1.96 2.42 5.04
N VAL A 53 -2.22 1.52 4.08
CA VAL A 53 -1.66 1.63 2.73
C VAL A 53 -2.70 2.19 1.77
N TYR A 54 -2.27 3.11 0.94
CA TYR A 54 -3.08 3.77 -0.07
C TYR A 54 -2.51 3.51 -1.45
N ARG A 55 -3.40 3.40 -2.43
CA ARG A 55 -3.07 3.32 -3.84
C ARG A 55 -3.49 4.61 -4.54
N LEU A 56 -2.60 5.12 -5.39
CA LEU A 56 -2.93 6.15 -6.36
C LEU A 56 -2.34 5.74 -7.71
N ARG A 57 -3.19 5.44 -8.69
CA ARG A 57 -2.78 4.91 -10.01
C ARG A 57 -1.96 3.63 -9.87
N ASP A 58 -0.68 3.68 -10.23
CA ASP A 58 0.27 2.56 -10.17
C ASP A 58 1.26 2.71 -9.01
N GLU A 59 0.94 3.59 -8.06
CA GLU A 59 1.74 3.81 -6.87
C GLU A 59 1.02 3.31 -5.63
N VAL A 60 1.80 2.78 -4.69
CA VAL A 60 1.35 2.51 -3.33
C VAL A 60 2.19 3.32 -2.36
N TYR A 61 1.55 3.85 -1.32
CA TYR A 61 2.24 4.64 -0.33
C TYR A 61 1.61 4.45 1.05
N ALA A 62 2.43 4.70 2.07
CA ALA A 62 2.00 4.72 3.45
C ALA A 62 2.77 5.81 4.21
N ASP A 63 2.07 6.49 5.11
CA ASP A 63 2.67 7.35 6.11
C ASP A 63 2.72 6.56 7.43
N VAL A 64 3.91 6.39 7.99
CA VAL A 64 4.12 5.65 9.24
C VAL A 64 4.88 6.51 10.25
N THR A 65 4.34 6.57 11.46
CA THR A 65 5.01 7.15 12.62
C THR A 65 5.48 6.02 13.52
N PHE A 66 6.78 5.97 13.76
CA PHE A 66 7.35 5.04 14.73
C PHE A 66 7.27 5.65 16.13
N ASP A 67 6.89 4.82 17.11
CA ASP A 67 6.80 5.20 18.52
C ASP A 67 7.81 4.42 19.38
N GLU A 68 7.70 4.55 20.70
CA GLU A 68 8.61 3.95 21.68
C GLU A 68 8.79 2.43 21.52
N ARG A 69 7.78 1.73 20.99
CA ARG A 69 7.82 0.28 20.76
C ARG A 69 8.80 -0.11 19.65
N HIS A 70 9.19 0.86 18.82
CA HIS A 70 9.99 0.66 17.62
C HIS A 70 11.39 1.25 17.76
N ILE A 71 11.78 1.72 18.95
CA ILE A 71 13.09 2.33 19.18
C ILE A 71 14.22 1.33 18.91
N GLY A 72 15.25 1.78 18.19
CA GLY A 72 16.51 1.05 18.03
C GLY A 72 17.62 1.69 18.84
N ALA A 73 18.04 2.89 18.42
CA ALA A 73 18.95 3.74 19.16
C ALA A 73 18.17 4.91 19.80
N PRO A 74 18.72 5.59 20.83
CA PRO A 74 18.03 6.73 21.44
C PRO A 74 17.62 7.78 20.40
N GLY A 75 16.31 8.03 20.31
CA GLY A 75 15.74 8.97 19.34
C GLY A 75 15.78 8.50 17.90
N LEU A 76 15.86 7.19 17.63
CA LEU A 76 15.81 6.63 16.28
C LEU A 76 14.97 5.35 16.24
N ALA A 77 14.15 5.21 15.21
CA ALA A 77 13.48 3.95 14.93
C ALA A 77 14.50 2.84 14.59
N HIS A 78 14.23 1.63 15.07
CA HIS A 78 15.02 0.44 14.78
C HIS A 78 14.98 0.17 13.29
N GLY A 79 16.15 -0.02 12.66
CA GLY A 79 16.23 -0.26 11.21
C GLY A 79 15.38 -1.45 10.74
N GLY A 80 15.21 -2.48 11.59
CA GLY A 80 14.32 -3.60 11.34
C GLY A 80 12.82 -3.24 11.33
N ALA A 81 12.37 -2.26 12.11
CA ALA A 81 10.99 -1.79 12.07
C ALA A 81 10.72 -1.02 10.77
N ILE A 82 11.68 -0.20 10.33
CA ILE A 82 11.63 0.49 9.03
C ILE A 82 11.63 -0.52 7.89
N ALA A 83 12.50 -1.53 7.94
CA ALA A 83 12.56 -2.58 6.93
C ALA A 83 11.25 -3.37 6.86
N ALA A 84 10.64 -3.71 8.01
CA ALA A 84 9.34 -4.37 8.07
C ALA A 84 8.21 -3.53 7.45
N ALA A 85 8.20 -2.20 7.69
CA ALA A 85 7.26 -1.29 7.04
C ALA A 85 7.46 -1.26 5.51
N CYS A 86 8.70 -1.26 5.04
CA CYS A 86 9.03 -1.32 3.62
C CYS A 86 8.59 -2.65 2.99
N ASP A 87 8.84 -3.77 3.66
CA ASP A 87 8.44 -5.11 3.20
C ASP A 87 6.93 -5.22 3.01
N ASP A 88 6.15 -4.81 4.03
CA ASP A 88 4.70 -4.88 3.97
C ASP A 88 4.13 -3.97 2.88
N LEU A 89 4.64 -2.74 2.75
CA LEU A 89 4.24 -1.81 1.70
C LEU A 89 4.58 -2.33 0.29
N LEU A 90 5.75 -2.96 0.10
CA LEU A 90 6.11 -3.60 -1.17
C LEU A 90 5.19 -4.79 -1.48
N GLY A 91 4.74 -5.53 -0.46
CA GLY A 91 3.72 -6.56 -0.60
C GLY A 91 2.43 -6.03 -1.24
N PHE A 92 2.05 -4.77 -0.96
CA PHE A 92 0.86 -4.19 -1.57
C PHE A 92 0.97 -3.95 -3.07
N THR A 93 2.19 -3.87 -3.62
CA THR A 93 2.37 -3.76 -5.07
C THR A 93 1.86 -5.00 -5.81
N LEU A 94 1.73 -6.14 -5.13
CA LEU A 94 1.15 -7.36 -5.68
C LEU A 94 -0.36 -7.24 -5.95
N TRP A 95 -1.06 -6.31 -5.28
CA TRP A 95 -2.44 -5.97 -5.65
C TRP A 95 -2.52 -5.33 -7.05
N ILE A 96 -1.49 -4.59 -7.44
CA ILE A 96 -1.38 -4.00 -8.79
C ILE A 96 -0.95 -5.08 -9.79
N ALA A 97 0.06 -5.90 -9.42
CA ALA A 97 0.57 -6.96 -10.28
C ALA A 97 -0.41 -8.14 -10.47
N GLY A 98 -1.40 -8.31 -9.58
CA GLY A 98 -2.41 -9.36 -9.66
C GLY A 98 -1.90 -10.79 -9.47
N THR A 99 -0.65 -10.95 -9.01
CA THR A 99 0.03 -12.24 -8.86
C THR A 99 0.55 -12.40 -7.43
N PRO A 100 0.16 -13.46 -6.69
CA PRO A 100 0.71 -13.73 -5.37
C PRO A 100 2.22 -14.00 -5.43
N ALA A 101 2.97 -13.43 -4.50
CA ALA A 101 4.40 -13.63 -4.35
C ALA A 101 4.82 -13.41 -2.89
N VAL A 102 6.06 -13.77 -2.57
CA VAL A 102 6.69 -13.52 -1.27
C VAL A 102 8.04 -12.84 -1.48
N THR A 103 8.49 -12.08 -0.48
CA THR A 103 9.77 -11.39 -0.52
C THR A 103 10.92 -12.39 -0.61
N ARG A 104 11.69 -12.31 -1.71
CA ARG A 104 12.92 -13.10 -1.90
C ARG A 104 14.16 -12.38 -1.41
N ASN A 105 14.21 -11.07 -1.61
CA ASN A 105 15.32 -10.20 -1.22
C ASN A 105 14.77 -8.81 -0.89
N LEU A 106 15.27 -8.21 0.18
CA LEU A 106 14.98 -6.84 0.56
C LEU A 106 16.30 -6.14 0.92
N ALA A 107 16.52 -4.97 0.33
CA ALA A 107 17.69 -4.14 0.61
C ALA A 107 17.24 -2.72 0.98
N CYS A 108 17.35 -2.37 2.27
CA CYS A 108 17.04 -1.03 2.77
C CYS A 108 18.34 -0.25 3.00
N ARG A 109 18.44 0.95 2.41
CA ARG A 109 19.51 1.91 2.71
C ARG A 109 18.91 3.08 3.46
N LEU A 110 19.18 3.16 4.76
CA LEU A 110 18.55 4.13 5.64
C LEU A 110 19.53 5.28 5.96
N PRO A 111 19.11 6.55 5.82
CA PRO A 111 19.91 7.66 6.32
C PRO A 111 19.91 7.65 7.86
N GLY A 112 20.99 8.14 8.48
CA GLY A 112 21.18 8.09 9.93
C GLY A 112 20.38 9.10 10.77
N GLU A 113 19.45 9.84 10.17
CA GLU A 113 18.69 10.92 10.81
C GLU A 113 17.27 10.96 10.21
N ARG A 114 16.23 10.58 10.98
CA ARG A 114 14.81 11.04 10.92
C ARG A 114 13.85 10.09 11.65
N ASP A 115 12.94 10.68 12.42
CA ASP A 115 11.90 9.98 13.23
C ASP A 115 10.58 9.74 12.50
N HIS A 116 10.36 10.44 11.39
CA HIS A 116 9.17 10.28 10.54
C HIS A 116 9.57 9.73 9.17
N PHE A 117 8.96 8.62 8.80
CA PHE A 117 9.24 7.92 7.56
C PHE A 117 7.98 7.90 6.69
N ARG A 118 8.04 8.63 5.57
CA ARG A 118 7.09 8.50 4.47
C ARG A 118 7.73 7.62 3.41
N ALA A 119 7.10 6.49 3.10
CA ALA A 119 7.48 5.67 1.95
C ALA A 119 6.39 5.75 0.89
N GLY A 120 6.81 6.14 -0.31
CA GLY A 120 6.01 6.03 -1.53
C GLY A 120 6.78 5.21 -2.54
N PHE A 121 6.12 4.22 -3.15
CA PHE A 121 6.67 3.43 -4.24
C PHE A 121 5.79 3.61 -5.46
N ALA A 122 6.40 4.07 -6.54
CA ALA A 122 5.79 4.00 -7.86
C ALA A 122 6.17 2.67 -8.51
N MET A 123 5.18 1.82 -8.80
CA MET A 123 5.40 0.61 -9.58
C MET A 123 5.31 0.96 -11.06
N SER A 124 6.43 0.98 -11.77
CA SER A 124 6.42 0.92 -13.22
C SER A 124 6.32 -0.55 -13.62
N MET A 125 5.13 -1.00 -14.00
CA MET A 125 4.95 -2.33 -14.60
C MET A 125 5.70 -2.34 -15.94
N GLY A 126 6.92 -2.90 -15.95
CA GLY A 126 7.60 -3.25 -17.19
C GLY A 126 6.75 -4.23 -18.02
N PRO A 127 7.00 -4.37 -19.33
CA PRO A 127 6.26 -5.32 -20.16
C PRO A 127 6.33 -6.73 -19.53
N PRO A 128 5.25 -7.52 -19.61
CA PRO A 128 5.22 -8.87 -19.05
C PRO A 128 6.38 -9.68 -19.62
N VAL A 129 7.27 -10.15 -18.74
CA VAL A 129 8.29 -11.13 -19.08
C VAL A 129 7.62 -12.50 -19.09
N CYS A 130 7.29 -12.98 -20.30
CA CYS A 130 6.91 -14.38 -20.49
C CYS A 130 8.15 -15.24 -20.17
N HIS A 131 8.02 -16.12 -19.18
CA HIS A 131 8.94 -17.23 -18.94
C HIS A 131 8.42 -18.48 -19.64
#